data_AF-A0A660XTY3-F1
#
_entry.id   AF-A0A660XTY3-F1
#
_cell.length_a   1.000
_cell.length_b   1.000
_cell.length_c   1.000
_cell.angle_alpha   90.00
_cell.angle_beta   90.00
_cell.angle_gamma   90.00
#
_symmetry.space_group_name_H-M   'P 1'
#
loop_
_entity.id
_entity.type
_entity.pdbx_description
1 polymer ?
#
loop_
_entity_poly.entity_id
_entity_poly.type
_entity_poly.pdbx_seq_one_letter_code
_entity_poly.pdbx_strand_id
1 'polypeptide(L)'
;MTEHKKIQYPEDFSEKDYQYFRYKLFSDDATKEELEDICMSLAHLPTEEAKKLLEEFKHSERAAEVEWLEVAIEENQFHYLMPENEQEERDFLILKMIGEKDGMIVDLMGECQRHKYRIDKYEIESEALQHLLSENPDLEIDISVLLDLIVIEKNNLEEKEKEIEKIEKIRTRLKDMIKTERLKNLSPMDIKNFHFDGEKL
;
A
#
# COMPACT_ATOMS: atom_id res chain seq x y z
N MET A 1 -19.11 28.09 6.50
CA MET A 1 -19.10 26.72 5.95
C MET A 1 -18.93 26.88 4.46
N THR A 2 -17.79 26.47 3.94
CA THR A 2 -17.49 26.50 2.50
C THR A 2 -18.40 25.49 1.81
N GLU A 3 -19.19 25.92 0.83
CA GLU A 3 -20.03 25.00 0.06
C GLU A 3 -19.14 24.05 -0.76
N HIS A 4 -19.45 22.74 -0.76
CA HIS A 4 -18.73 21.80 -1.61
C HIS A 4 -18.91 22.20 -3.08
N LYS A 5 -17.78 22.39 -3.79
CA LYS A 5 -17.79 22.58 -5.24
C LYS A 5 -18.09 21.23 -5.93
N LYS A 6 -18.58 21.31 -7.17
CA LYS A 6 -18.64 20.13 -8.04
C LYS A 6 -17.22 19.78 -8.49
N ILE A 7 -17.01 18.54 -8.93
CA ILE A 7 -15.80 18.14 -9.67
C ILE A 7 -15.55 19.17 -10.78
N GLN A 8 -14.30 19.63 -10.86
CA GLN A 8 -13.84 20.60 -11.85
C GLN A 8 -13.29 19.87 -13.07
N TYR A 9 -13.48 20.44 -14.25
CA TYR A 9 -13.00 19.85 -15.49
C TYR A 9 -11.62 20.40 -15.86
N PRO A 10 -10.57 19.56 -16.01
CA PRO A 10 -9.21 20.04 -16.30
C PRO A 10 -9.11 20.98 -17.52
N GLU A 11 -9.92 20.77 -18.55
CA GLU A 11 -9.98 21.58 -19.76
C GLU A 11 -10.42 23.03 -19.54
N ASP A 12 -11.09 23.32 -18.42
CA ASP A 12 -11.52 24.67 -18.05
C ASP A 12 -10.38 25.50 -17.41
N PHE A 13 -9.25 24.87 -17.10
CA PHE A 13 -8.12 25.49 -16.41
C PHE A 13 -6.90 25.57 -17.30
N SER A 14 -6.37 26.78 -17.44
CA SER A 14 -5.14 27.06 -18.16
C SER A 14 -3.94 27.13 -17.23
N GLU A 15 -2.73 27.09 -17.80
CA GLU A 15 -1.47 27.34 -17.08
C GLU A 15 -1.51 28.67 -16.28
N LYS A 16 -2.20 29.70 -16.78
CA LYS A 16 -2.33 30.97 -16.06
C LYS A 16 -3.15 30.85 -14.79
N ASP A 17 -4.11 29.94 -14.76
CA ASP A 17 -4.95 29.70 -13.58
C ASP A 17 -4.11 29.01 -12.48
N TYR A 18 -3.28 28.02 -12.83
CA TYR A 18 -2.32 27.42 -11.90
C TYR A 18 -1.30 28.43 -11.37
N GLN A 19 -0.80 29.32 -12.23
CA GLN A 19 0.10 30.40 -11.80
C GLN A 19 -0.60 31.38 -10.85
N TYR A 20 -1.87 31.70 -11.11
CA TYR A 20 -2.69 32.52 -10.23
C TYR A 20 -2.92 31.85 -8.87
N PHE A 21 -3.29 30.57 -8.84
CA PHE A 21 -3.43 29.80 -7.61
C PHE A 21 -2.15 29.77 -6.81
N ARG A 22 -1.03 29.45 -7.46
CA ARG A 22 0.29 29.45 -6.81
C ARG A 22 0.60 30.83 -6.23
N TYR A 23 0.46 31.90 -7.01
CA TYR A 23 0.70 33.26 -6.50
C TYR A 23 -0.14 33.56 -5.25
N LYS A 24 -1.44 33.24 -5.28
CA LYS A 24 -2.34 33.51 -4.15
C LYS A 24 -2.05 32.66 -2.92
N LEU A 25 -1.78 31.37 -3.09
CA LEU A 25 -1.48 30.46 -1.96
C LEU A 25 -0.23 30.89 -1.17
N PHE A 26 0.75 31.51 -1.82
CA PHE A 26 2.01 31.92 -1.20
C PHE A 26 2.17 33.44 -1.02
N SER A 27 1.12 34.23 -1.31
CA SER A 27 1.15 35.69 -1.12
C SER A 27 0.54 36.05 0.23
N ASP A 28 1.15 36.96 0.99
CA ASP A 28 0.60 37.47 2.26
C ASP A 28 -0.71 38.26 2.08
N ASP A 29 -1.01 38.69 0.84
CA ASP A 29 -2.19 39.51 0.54
C ASP A 29 -3.47 38.68 0.32
N ALA A 30 -3.39 37.34 0.27
CA ALA A 30 -4.56 36.49 0.11
C ALA A 30 -5.26 36.26 1.45
N THR A 31 -6.58 36.44 1.49
CA THR A 31 -7.42 36.17 2.65
C THR A 31 -7.57 34.67 2.91
N LYS A 32 -7.95 34.28 4.15
CA LYS A 32 -8.28 32.88 4.47
C LYS A 32 -9.38 32.33 3.55
N GLU A 33 -10.42 33.12 3.26
CA GLU A 33 -11.48 32.67 2.35
C GLU A 33 -10.98 32.41 0.93
N GLU A 34 -10.04 33.22 0.41
CA GLU A 34 -9.42 32.98 -0.89
C GLU A 34 -8.56 31.70 -0.88
N LEU A 35 -7.80 31.45 0.18
CA LEU A 35 -7.02 30.22 0.32
C LEU A 35 -7.91 28.99 0.35
N GLU A 36 -9.00 29.05 1.13
CA GLU A 36 -10.01 28.00 1.20
C GLU A 36 -10.68 27.76 -0.17
N ASP A 37 -11.06 28.82 -0.88
CA ASP A 37 -11.68 28.68 -2.20
C ASP A 37 -10.74 28.04 -3.24
N ILE A 38 -9.45 28.41 -3.21
CA ILE A 38 -8.42 27.83 -4.07
C ILE A 38 -8.18 26.37 -3.71
N CYS A 39 -8.01 26.04 -2.42
CA CYS A 39 -7.80 24.66 -1.98
C CYS A 39 -8.99 23.77 -2.37
N MET A 40 -10.23 24.27 -2.29
CA MET A 40 -11.43 23.53 -2.70
C MET A 40 -11.43 23.29 -4.22
N SER A 41 -11.01 24.30 -5.00
CA SER A 41 -10.92 24.18 -6.45
C SER A 41 -9.88 23.14 -6.86
N LEU A 42 -8.70 23.17 -6.22
CA LEU A 42 -7.63 22.21 -6.44
C LEU A 42 -8.04 20.80 -5.96
N ALA A 43 -8.78 20.68 -4.85
CA ALA A 43 -9.30 19.40 -4.35
C ALA A 43 -10.15 18.69 -5.42
N HIS A 44 -10.93 19.44 -6.18
CA HIS A 44 -11.83 18.92 -7.21
C HIS A 44 -11.27 18.90 -8.62
N LEU A 45 -10.00 19.28 -8.81
CA LEU A 45 -9.34 19.33 -10.10
C LEU A 45 -8.40 18.13 -10.25
N PRO A 46 -8.77 17.06 -10.98
CA PRO A 46 -8.04 15.79 -11.02
C PRO A 46 -6.78 15.87 -11.90
N THR A 47 -5.82 16.71 -11.53
CA THR A 47 -4.55 16.87 -12.24
C THR A 47 -3.35 16.72 -11.31
N GLU A 48 -2.23 16.28 -11.88
CA GLU A 48 -0.97 16.15 -11.14
C GLU A 48 -0.45 17.52 -10.69
N GLU A 49 -0.71 18.57 -11.47
CA GLU A 49 -0.39 19.96 -11.15
C GLU A 49 -1.17 20.45 -9.93
N ALA A 50 -2.47 20.15 -9.83
CA ALA A 50 -3.27 20.52 -8.68
C ALA A 50 -2.81 19.79 -7.40
N LYS A 51 -2.53 18.48 -7.52
CA LYS A 51 -1.96 17.67 -6.45
C LYS A 51 -0.65 18.27 -5.92
N LYS A 52 0.30 18.55 -6.82
CA LYS A 52 1.59 19.16 -6.47
C LYS A 52 1.42 20.48 -5.76
N LEU A 53 0.48 21.31 -6.21
CA LEU A 53 0.29 22.64 -5.63
C LEU A 53 -0.28 22.56 -4.21
N LEU A 54 -1.21 21.64 -3.94
CA LEU A 54 -1.71 21.38 -2.59
C LEU A 54 -0.61 20.85 -1.66
N GLU A 55 0.23 19.93 -2.14
CA GLU A 55 1.36 19.38 -1.36
C GLU A 55 2.45 20.44 -1.10
N GLU A 56 2.75 21.30 -2.08
CA GLU A 56 3.64 22.45 -1.87
C GLU A 56 3.06 23.40 -0.81
N PHE A 57 1.76 23.69 -0.88
CA PHE A 57 1.09 24.59 0.06
C PHE A 57 1.05 24.02 1.49
N LYS A 58 0.90 22.70 1.66
CA LYS A 58 0.96 22.01 2.94
C LYS A 58 2.26 22.25 3.71
N HIS A 59 3.35 22.51 3.00
CA HIS A 59 4.65 22.82 3.59
C HIS A 59 4.91 24.32 3.79
N SER A 60 3.94 25.18 3.50
CA SER A 60 4.04 26.63 3.69
C SER A 60 3.75 27.07 5.12
N GLU A 61 4.16 28.28 5.47
CA GLU A 61 3.84 28.91 6.78
C GLU A 61 2.34 29.17 6.95
N ARG A 62 1.59 29.23 5.84
CA ARG A 62 0.16 29.55 5.79
C ARG A 62 -0.74 28.31 5.75
N ALA A 63 -0.17 27.10 5.69
CA ALA A 63 -0.93 25.84 5.59
C ALA A 63 -2.00 25.70 6.68
N ALA A 64 -1.67 26.12 7.92
CA ALA A 64 -2.56 26.06 9.07
C ALA A 64 -3.79 26.98 8.97
N GLU A 65 -3.82 27.93 8.03
CA GLU A 65 -4.98 28.78 7.80
C GLU A 65 -6.14 28.02 7.15
N VAL A 66 -5.86 26.94 6.42
CA VAL A 66 -6.85 26.05 5.80
C VAL A 66 -6.94 24.77 6.63
N GLU A 67 -7.84 24.76 7.61
CA GLU A 67 -7.97 23.69 8.61
C GLU A 67 -8.27 22.29 8.02
N TRP A 68 -8.80 22.26 6.80
CA TRP A 68 -9.18 21.05 6.07
C TRP A 68 -8.24 20.74 4.89
N LEU A 69 -7.04 21.32 4.84
CA LEU A 69 -6.08 21.12 3.75
C LEU A 69 -5.74 19.63 3.50
N GLU A 70 -5.60 18.84 4.56
CA GLU A 70 -5.37 17.39 4.42
C GLU A 70 -6.53 16.69 3.69
N VAL A 71 -7.78 17.09 3.99
CA VAL A 71 -8.98 16.58 3.31
C VAL A 71 -8.97 16.98 1.84
N ALA A 72 -8.55 18.22 1.52
CA ALA A 72 -8.42 18.69 0.15
C ALA A 72 -7.42 17.86 -0.67
N ILE A 73 -6.30 17.48 -0.05
CA ILE A 73 -5.26 16.63 -0.67
C ILE A 73 -5.80 15.22 -0.90
N GLU A 74 -6.45 14.63 0.10
CA GLU A 74 -7.06 13.30 -0.01
C GLU A 74 -8.15 13.26 -1.11
N GLU A 75 -9.00 14.28 -1.16
CA GLU A 75 -10.06 14.42 -2.17
C GLU A 75 -9.49 14.60 -3.58
N ASN A 76 -8.44 15.43 -3.74
CA ASN A 76 -7.72 15.53 -5.02
C ASN A 76 -7.15 14.18 -5.46
N GLN A 77 -6.48 13.48 -4.54
CA GLN A 77 -5.91 12.17 -4.82
C GLN A 77 -7.00 11.18 -5.24
N PHE A 78 -8.17 11.20 -4.59
CA PHE A 78 -9.34 10.41 -4.98
C PHE A 78 -9.80 10.70 -6.39
N HIS A 79 -10.00 11.97 -6.75
CA HIS A 79 -10.45 12.32 -8.09
C HIS A 79 -9.38 12.03 -9.15
N TYR A 80 -8.11 12.28 -8.87
CA TYR A 80 -7.00 12.01 -9.80
C TYR A 80 -6.81 10.51 -10.10
N LEU A 81 -7.05 9.65 -9.10
CA LEU A 81 -6.89 8.21 -9.22
C LEU A 81 -8.16 7.49 -9.70
N MET A 82 -9.29 8.19 -9.76
CA MET A 82 -10.53 7.61 -10.25
C MET A 82 -10.35 7.12 -11.70
N PRO A 83 -10.71 5.86 -12.00
CA PRO A 83 -10.70 5.37 -13.37
C PRO A 83 -11.70 6.12 -14.25
N GLU A 84 -11.30 6.49 -15.46
CA GLU A 84 -12.16 7.21 -16.41
C GLU A 84 -12.65 6.32 -17.56
N ASN A 85 -12.12 5.09 -17.66
CA ASN A 85 -12.44 4.13 -18.71
C ASN A 85 -12.16 2.69 -18.27
N GLU A 86 -12.70 1.72 -19.02
CA GLU A 86 -12.59 0.29 -18.72
C GLU A 86 -11.12 -0.22 -18.57
N GLN A 87 -10.17 0.37 -19.31
CA GLN A 87 -8.76 -0.04 -19.22
C GLN A 87 -8.14 0.46 -17.90
N GLU A 88 -8.50 1.66 -17.45
CA GLU A 88 -8.08 2.17 -16.15
C GLU A 88 -8.74 1.43 -14.99
N GLU A 89 -10.03 1.08 -15.11
CA GLU A 89 -10.73 0.27 -14.10
C GLU A 89 -10.03 -1.08 -13.93
N ARG A 90 -9.67 -1.73 -15.04
CA ARG A 90 -8.92 -2.98 -15.03
C ARG A 90 -7.56 -2.82 -14.37
N ASP A 91 -6.82 -1.77 -14.72
CA ASP A 91 -5.48 -1.52 -14.16
C ASP A 91 -5.56 -1.20 -12.66
N PHE A 92 -6.60 -0.51 -12.22
CA PHE A 92 -6.86 -0.22 -10.81
C PHE A 92 -7.16 -1.52 -10.02
N LEU A 93 -7.98 -2.41 -10.58
CA LEU A 93 -8.22 -3.73 -9.99
C LEU A 93 -6.93 -4.57 -9.91
N ILE A 94 -6.10 -4.54 -10.95
CA ILE A 94 -4.79 -5.21 -10.93
C ILE A 94 -3.92 -4.65 -9.79
N LEU A 95 -3.92 -3.34 -9.58
CA LEU A 95 -3.17 -2.72 -8.49
C LEU A 95 -3.65 -3.18 -7.11
N LYS A 96 -4.97 -3.32 -6.91
CA LYS A 96 -5.53 -3.92 -5.69
C LYS A 96 -5.11 -5.38 -5.50
N MET A 97 -5.18 -6.18 -6.56
CA MET A 97 -4.73 -7.58 -6.52
C MET A 97 -3.24 -7.68 -6.15
N ILE A 98 -2.38 -6.76 -6.62
CA ILE A 98 -0.97 -6.72 -6.21
C ILE A 98 -0.86 -6.52 -4.70
N GLY A 99 -1.65 -5.61 -4.12
CA GLY A 99 -1.71 -5.39 -2.67
C GLY A 99 -2.14 -6.63 -1.89
N GLU A 100 -3.13 -7.38 -2.38
CA GLU A 100 -3.53 -8.67 -1.78
C GLU A 100 -2.38 -9.69 -1.82
N LYS A 101 -1.65 -9.78 -2.94
CA LYS A 101 -0.48 -10.68 -3.05
C LYS A 101 0.65 -10.26 -2.13
N ASP A 102 0.88 -8.96 -1.95
CA ASP A 102 1.85 -8.45 -0.98
C ASP A 102 1.48 -8.87 0.46
N GLY A 103 0.20 -8.77 0.83
CA GLY A 103 -0.29 -9.28 2.12
C GLY A 103 -0.07 -10.78 2.30
N MET A 104 -0.44 -11.58 1.29
CA MET A 104 -0.23 -13.04 1.32
C MET A 104 1.25 -13.43 1.49
N ILE A 105 2.17 -12.73 0.81
CA ILE A 105 3.61 -12.97 0.96
C ILE A 105 4.05 -12.72 2.40
N VAL A 106 3.63 -11.60 3.01
CA VAL A 106 3.98 -11.26 4.40
C VAL A 106 3.47 -12.32 5.37
N ASP A 107 2.24 -12.79 5.20
CA ASP A 107 1.67 -13.84 6.06
C ASP A 107 2.47 -15.15 5.96
N LEU A 108 2.80 -15.57 4.73
CA LEU A 108 3.61 -16.76 4.48
C LEU A 108 5.04 -16.61 5.02
N MET A 109 5.64 -15.43 4.93
CA MET A 109 6.94 -15.16 5.55
C MET A 109 6.89 -15.35 7.07
N GLY A 110 5.80 -14.91 7.70
CA GLY A 110 5.53 -15.17 9.12
C GLY A 110 5.39 -16.67 9.42
N GLU A 111 4.74 -17.44 8.55
CA GLU A 111 4.69 -18.91 8.65
C GLU A 111 6.08 -19.56 8.55
N CYS A 112 6.89 -19.16 7.57
CA CYS A 112 8.26 -19.65 7.42
C CYS A 112 9.09 -19.40 8.69
N GLN A 113 8.98 -18.21 9.29
CA GLN A 113 9.67 -17.90 10.55
C GLN A 113 9.20 -18.79 11.71
N ARG A 114 7.90 -19.11 11.80
CA ARG A 114 7.38 -20.03 12.81
C ARG A 114 7.94 -21.45 12.62
N HIS A 115 8.01 -21.95 11.38
CA HIS A 115 8.60 -23.25 11.08
C HIS A 115 10.10 -23.29 11.43
N LYS A 116 10.87 -22.26 11.05
CA LYS A 116 12.30 -22.13 11.39
C LYS A 116 12.52 -22.17 12.89
N TYR A 117 11.76 -21.38 13.66
CA TYR A 117 11.86 -21.38 15.11
C TYR A 117 11.57 -22.75 15.74
N ARG A 118 10.58 -23.50 15.21
CA ARG A 118 10.27 -24.85 15.71
C ARG A 118 11.38 -25.85 15.40
N ILE A 119 11.95 -25.79 14.19
CA ILE A 119 13.10 -26.60 13.80
C ILE A 119 14.24 -26.37 14.79
N ASP A 120 14.63 -25.11 15.00
CA ASP A 120 15.71 -24.75 15.93
C ASP A 120 15.43 -25.28 17.35
N LYS A 121 14.19 -25.13 17.82
CA LYS A 121 13.77 -25.64 19.13
C LYS A 121 13.94 -27.15 19.24
N TYR A 122 13.45 -27.90 18.25
CA TYR A 122 13.54 -29.37 18.28
C TYR A 122 14.97 -29.86 18.09
N GLU A 123 15.80 -29.15 17.32
CA GLU A 123 17.23 -29.46 17.16
C GLU A 123 17.97 -29.28 18.50
N ILE A 124 17.74 -28.17 19.21
CA ILE A 124 18.32 -27.92 20.55
C ILE A 124 17.86 -28.98 21.56
N GLU A 125 16.57 -29.33 21.55
CA GLU A 125 16.02 -30.32 22.48
C GLU A 125 16.57 -31.72 22.19
N SER A 126 16.69 -32.10 20.91
CA SER A 126 17.29 -33.37 20.49
C SER A 126 18.76 -33.46 20.89
N GLU A 127 19.54 -32.39 20.71
CA GLU A 127 20.94 -32.32 21.13
C GLU A 127 21.07 -32.51 22.66
N ALA A 128 20.23 -31.84 23.44
CA ALA A 128 20.23 -31.99 24.90
C ALA A 128 19.91 -33.43 25.33
N LEU A 129 18.91 -34.07 24.71
CA LEU A 129 18.56 -35.46 25.01
C LEU A 129 19.67 -36.44 24.59
N GLN A 130 20.33 -36.20 23.46
CA GLN A 130 21.46 -37.01 23.01
C GLN A 130 22.62 -37.02 24.02
N HIS A 131 22.88 -35.89 24.70
CA HIS A 131 23.87 -35.83 25.77
C HIS A 131 23.49 -36.66 27.01
N LEU A 132 22.19 -36.83 27.29
CA LEU A 132 21.67 -37.58 28.44
C LEU A 132 21.46 -39.08 28.13
N LEU A 133 21.50 -39.46 26.86
CA LEU A 133 21.15 -40.81 26.38
C LEU A 133 21.99 -41.92 27.03
N SER A 134 23.27 -41.66 27.30
CA SER A 134 24.17 -42.66 27.93
C SER A 134 23.75 -43.03 29.36
N GLU A 135 23.07 -42.12 30.05
CA GLU A 135 22.58 -42.30 31.42
C GLU A 135 21.10 -42.75 31.43
N ASN A 136 20.36 -42.48 30.35
CA ASN A 136 18.91 -42.71 30.24
C ASN A 136 18.56 -43.28 28.84
N PRO A 137 18.73 -44.60 28.62
CA PRO A 137 18.53 -45.21 27.30
C PRO A 137 17.09 -45.12 26.76
N ASP A 138 16.10 -44.93 27.63
CA ASP A 138 14.68 -44.77 27.29
C ASP A 138 14.39 -43.48 26.49
N LEU A 139 15.29 -42.50 26.55
CA LEU A 139 15.20 -41.25 25.77
C LEU A 139 15.36 -41.45 24.25
N GLU A 140 15.78 -42.64 23.78
CA GLU A 140 15.95 -42.92 22.34
C GLU A 140 14.65 -42.68 21.55
N ILE A 141 13.50 -43.00 22.15
CA ILE A 141 12.19 -42.79 21.53
C ILE A 141 11.90 -41.29 21.40
N ASP A 142 12.13 -40.51 22.46
CA ASP A 142 11.89 -39.07 22.45
C ASP A 142 12.78 -38.35 21.42
N ILE A 143 14.05 -38.76 21.32
CA ILE A 143 14.97 -38.26 20.30
C ILE A 143 14.43 -38.57 18.89
N SER A 144 13.96 -39.79 18.63
CA SER A 144 13.40 -40.16 17.33
C SER A 144 12.16 -39.33 16.98
N VAL A 145 11.26 -39.09 17.96
CA VAL A 145 10.07 -38.26 17.75
C VAL A 145 10.47 -36.83 17.37
N LEU A 146 11.46 -36.23 18.03
CA LEU A 146 11.94 -34.89 17.69
C LEU A 146 12.55 -34.84 16.27
N LEU A 147 13.30 -35.87 15.87
CA LEU A 147 13.85 -35.95 14.52
C LEU A 147 12.75 -36.03 13.46
N ASP A 148 11.68 -36.79 13.70
CA ASP A 148 10.52 -36.85 12.80
C ASP A 148 9.80 -35.49 12.72
N LEU A 149 9.63 -34.80 13.85
CA LEU A 149 9.06 -33.46 13.90
C LEU A 149 9.91 -32.44 13.12
N ILE A 150 11.24 -32.52 13.22
CA ILE A 150 12.15 -31.67 12.43
C ILE A 150 11.93 -31.89 10.93
N VAL A 151 11.79 -33.14 10.48
CA VAL A 151 11.53 -33.46 9.06
C VAL A 151 10.19 -32.88 8.61
N ILE A 152 9.14 -33.02 9.41
CA ILE A 152 7.83 -32.45 9.12
C ILE A 152 7.91 -30.92 8.99
N GLU A 153 8.55 -30.24 9.95
CA GLU A 153 8.66 -28.78 9.92
C GLU A 153 9.54 -28.29 8.75
N LYS A 154 10.59 -29.03 8.37
CA LYS A 154 11.41 -28.73 7.17
C LYS A 154 10.59 -28.84 5.88
N ASN A 155 9.75 -29.87 5.76
CA ASN A 155 8.88 -30.03 4.59
C ASN A 155 7.84 -28.91 4.50
N ASN A 156 7.21 -28.55 5.64
CA ASN A 156 6.26 -27.44 5.70
C ASN A 156 6.92 -26.12 5.31
N LEU A 157 8.15 -25.87 5.81
CA LEU A 157 8.91 -24.68 5.45
C LEU A 157 9.17 -24.61 3.93
N GLU A 158 9.63 -25.71 3.33
CA GLU A 158 9.90 -25.76 1.89
C GLU A 158 8.62 -25.52 1.05
N GLU A 159 7.49 -26.07 1.47
CA GLU A 159 6.19 -25.83 0.82
C GLU A 159 5.83 -24.34 0.84
N LYS A 160 5.99 -23.68 1.98
CA LYS A 160 5.69 -22.25 2.14
C LYS A 160 6.64 -21.37 1.35
N GLU A 161 7.93 -21.69 1.29
CA GLU A 161 8.90 -20.98 0.47
C GLU A 161 8.56 -21.09 -1.04
N LYS A 162 8.12 -22.27 -1.50
CA LYS A 162 7.62 -22.44 -2.88
C LYS A 162 6.33 -21.66 -3.16
N GLU A 163 5.44 -21.58 -2.18
CA GLU A 163 4.20 -20.81 -2.30
C GLU A 163 4.50 -19.31 -2.43
N ILE A 164 5.42 -18.78 -1.62
CA ILE A 164 5.92 -17.40 -1.74
C ILE A 164 6.46 -17.16 -3.15
N GLU A 165 7.35 -18.01 -3.65
CA GLU A 165 7.96 -17.85 -4.99
C GLU A 165 6.89 -17.81 -6.09
N LYS A 166 5.86 -18.65 -5.98
CA LYS A 166 4.74 -18.66 -6.93
C LYS A 166 3.95 -17.35 -6.88
N ILE A 167 3.65 -16.85 -5.68
CA ILE A 167 2.90 -15.60 -5.51
C ILE A 167 3.72 -14.40 -6.01
N GLU A 168 5.02 -14.36 -5.75
CA GLU A 168 5.93 -13.32 -6.25
C GLU A 168 5.97 -13.26 -7.78
N LYS A 169 5.99 -14.41 -8.45
CA LYS A 169 5.91 -14.49 -9.93
C LYS A 169 4.58 -13.93 -10.44
N ILE A 170 3.47 -14.30 -9.82
CA ILE A 170 2.13 -13.78 -10.18
C ILE A 170 2.09 -12.27 -9.96
N ARG A 171 2.53 -11.79 -8.80
CA ARG A 171 2.58 -10.38 -8.46
C ARG A 171 3.40 -9.57 -9.45
N THR A 172 4.58 -10.07 -9.82
CA THR A 172 5.46 -9.43 -10.82
C THR A 172 4.74 -9.35 -12.17
N ARG A 173 4.09 -10.44 -12.60
CA ARG A 173 3.33 -10.44 -13.85
C ARG A 173 2.16 -9.47 -13.83
N LEU A 174 1.46 -9.32 -12.69
CA LEU A 174 0.39 -8.34 -12.53
C LEU A 174 0.92 -6.90 -12.69
N LYS A 175 2.09 -6.58 -12.12
CA LYS A 175 2.72 -5.26 -12.30
C LYS A 175 2.97 -4.94 -13.77
N ASP A 176 3.48 -5.91 -14.52
CA ASP A 176 3.75 -5.76 -15.96
C ASP A 176 2.47 -5.57 -16.82
N MET A 177 1.30 -5.92 -16.27
CA MET A 177 0.02 -5.81 -17.00
C MET A 177 -0.59 -4.41 -16.92
N ILE A 178 -0.19 -3.58 -15.95
CA ILE A 178 -0.68 -2.21 -15.80
C ILE A 178 -0.16 -1.36 -16.97
N LYS A 179 -1.06 -0.78 -17.74
CA LYS A 179 -0.74 0.07 -18.90
C LYS A 179 -0.80 1.54 -18.55
N THR A 180 -1.72 1.94 -17.69
CA THR A 180 -1.93 3.33 -17.29
C THR A 180 -0.75 3.87 -16.50
N GLU A 181 -0.04 4.85 -17.06
CA GLU A 181 1.21 5.39 -16.51
C GLU A 181 1.07 5.88 -15.06
N ARG A 182 0.00 6.62 -14.75
CA ARG A 182 -0.22 7.16 -13.39
C ARG A 182 -0.41 6.07 -12.31
N LEU A 183 -0.77 4.84 -12.71
CA LEU A 183 -0.94 3.71 -11.78
C LEU A 183 0.30 2.83 -11.66
N LYS A 184 1.25 2.88 -12.60
CA LYS A 184 2.42 1.97 -12.62
C LYS A 184 3.33 2.10 -11.41
N ASN A 185 3.50 3.32 -10.92
CA ASN A 185 4.41 3.65 -9.82
C ASN A 185 3.69 3.83 -8.49
N LEU A 186 2.37 3.68 -8.47
CA LEU A 186 1.58 3.87 -7.27
C LEU A 186 1.70 2.66 -6.34
N SER A 187 1.77 2.90 -5.03
CA SER A 187 1.76 1.81 -4.07
C SER A 187 0.33 1.25 -3.96
N PRO A 188 0.12 -0.08 -3.92
CA PRO A 188 -1.18 -0.65 -3.59
C PRO A 188 -1.75 -0.14 -2.25
N MET A 189 -0.88 0.28 -1.32
CA MET A 189 -1.30 0.86 -0.05
C MET A 189 -1.97 2.23 -0.21
N ASP A 190 -1.57 3.00 -1.22
CA ASP A 190 -2.11 4.33 -1.49
C ASP A 190 -3.56 4.27 -1.96
N ILE A 191 -4.01 3.12 -2.48
CA ILE A 191 -5.37 2.91 -3.00
C ILE A 191 -6.18 1.89 -2.20
N LYS A 192 -5.66 1.40 -1.07
CA LYS A 192 -6.27 0.29 -0.33
C LYS A 192 -7.73 0.56 0.06
N ASN A 193 -8.05 1.81 0.41
CA ASN A 193 -9.38 2.22 0.87
C ASN A 193 -10.20 2.93 -0.22
N PHE A 194 -9.71 2.98 -1.46
CA PHE A 194 -10.37 3.67 -2.55
C PHE A 194 -11.32 2.70 -3.22
N HIS A 195 -12.61 3.00 -3.20
CA HIS A 195 -13.65 2.21 -3.86
C HIS A 195 -14.24 3.04 -5.00
N PHE A 196 -14.52 2.38 -6.12
CA PHE A 196 -15.23 3.01 -7.24
C PHE A 196 -16.55 2.27 -7.48
N ASP A 197 -17.53 2.99 -8.01
CA ASP A 197 -18.86 2.45 -8.26
C ASP A 197 -18.77 1.26 -9.23
N GLY A 198 -19.32 0.11 -8.82
CA GLY A 198 -19.29 -1.12 -9.60
C GLY A 198 -18.24 -2.15 -9.15
N GLU A 199 -17.37 -1.80 -8.21
CA GLU A 199 -16.55 -2.77 -7.48
C GLU A 199 -17.47 -3.67 -6.64
N LYS A 200 -17.71 -4.90 -7.10
CA LYS A 200 -18.44 -5.90 -6.30
C LYS A 200 -17.51 -6.44 -5.22
N LEU A 201 -17.75 -6.01 -3.98
CA LEU A 201 -17.17 -6.58 -2.76
C LEU A 201 -17.58 -8.04 -2.56
#